data_AF-X1H0W2-F1
#
_entry.id   AF-X1H0W2-F1
#
_cell.length_a   1.000
_cell.length_b   1.000
_cell.length_c   1.000
_cell.angle_alpha   90.00
_cell.angle_beta   90.00
_cell.angle_gamma   90.00
#
_symmetry.space_group_name_H-M   'P 1'
#
loop_
_entity.id
_entity.type
_entity.pdbx_description
1 polymer ?
#
loop_
_entity_poly.entity_id
_entity_poly.type
_entity_poly.pdbx_seq_one_letter_code
_entity_poly.pdbx_strand_id
1 'polypeptide(L)'
;MDSDNLLDKMKELADDARYLMTVPALRGKMGSIEYFVITLPYSVVTRYLTTTDRNLPPKERENRKPTPSRYGVIADYVTKNPDTYRFSSITCTYGKDGTHAPVRWKSVEPSGDLSLIGVLTLDNRDPLIIVDGQHRFEGIKKALDQDPSLVDDMI
;
A
#
# COMPACT_ATOMS: atom_id res chain seq x y z
N MET A 1 -37.23 19.26 4.66
CA MET A 1 -36.03 18.42 4.63
C MET A 1 -34.87 19.41 4.60
N ASP A 2 -34.28 19.69 5.76
CA ASP A 2 -33.47 20.91 5.99
C ASP A 2 -32.19 20.95 5.15
N SER A 3 -31.99 22.09 4.49
CA SER A 3 -30.78 22.41 3.72
C SER A 3 -29.51 22.39 4.56
N ASP A 4 -29.61 22.70 5.86
CA ASP A 4 -28.46 22.72 6.78
C ASP A 4 -27.89 21.31 7.01
N ASN A 5 -28.76 20.28 7.05
CA ASN A 5 -28.33 18.88 7.15
C ASN A 5 -27.62 18.41 5.86
N LEU A 6 -28.06 18.89 4.69
CA LEU A 6 -27.40 18.57 3.43
C LEU A 6 -26.00 19.19 3.36
N LEU A 7 -25.87 20.46 3.76
CA LEU A 7 -24.59 21.17 3.72
C LEU A 7 -23.56 20.51 4.65
N ASP A 8 -23.96 20.12 5.86
CA ASP A 8 -23.04 19.47 6.80
C ASP A 8 -22.65 18.06 6.33
N LYS A 9 -23.59 17.32 5.74
CA LYS A 9 -23.29 16.02 5.10
C LYS A 9 -22.35 16.16 3.90
N MET A 10 -22.46 17.24 3.13
CA MET A 10 -21.53 17.53 2.02
C MET A 10 -20.13 17.89 2.53
N LYS A 11 -20.02 18.61 3.67
CA LYS A 11 -18.72 18.91 4.30
C LYS A 11 -18.06 17.64 4.82
N GLU A 12 -18.82 16.76 5.46
CA GLU A 12 -18.33 15.46 5.97
C GLU A 12 -17.81 14.59 4.81
N LEU A 13 -18.60 14.45 3.74
CA LEU A 13 -18.18 13.72 2.53
C LEU A 13 -16.92 14.33 1.88
N ALA A 14 -16.83 15.66 1.85
CA ALA A 14 -15.66 16.34 1.31
C ALA A 14 -14.41 16.13 2.19
N ASP A 15 -14.58 16.02 3.51
CA ASP A 15 -13.48 15.69 4.42
C ASP A 15 -12.98 14.26 4.21
N ASP A 16 -13.89 13.29 4.18
CA ASP A 16 -13.57 11.88 3.91
C ASP A 16 -12.87 11.69 2.57
N ALA A 17 -13.31 12.41 1.54
CA ALA A 17 -12.71 12.33 0.20
C ALA A 17 -11.21 12.69 0.19
N ARG A 18 -10.73 13.50 1.14
CA ARG A 18 -9.30 13.85 1.27
C ARG A 18 -8.42 12.68 1.71
N TYR A 19 -9.04 11.66 2.31
CA TYR A 19 -8.37 10.45 2.77
C TYR A 19 -8.47 9.30 1.76
N LEU A 20 -9.17 9.48 0.63
CA LEU A 20 -9.31 8.43 -0.36
C LEU A 20 -8.12 8.40 -1.32
N MET A 21 -7.42 7.27 -1.37
CA MET A 21 -6.43 6.96 -2.40
C MET A 21 -7.09 6.12 -3.48
N THR A 22 -6.98 6.55 -4.73
CA THR A 22 -7.56 5.85 -5.89
C THR A 22 -6.45 5.45 -6.85
N VAL A 23 -6.32 4.15 -7.14
CA VAL A 23 -5.24 3.60 -7.96
C VAL A 23 -5.76 2.58 -8.96
N PRO A 24 -5.15 2.47 -10.16
CA PRO A 24 -5.36 1.33 -11.02
C PRO A 24 -4.95 0.05 -10.30
N ALA A 25 -5.74 -1.01 -10.43
CA ALA A 25 -5.42 -2.29 -9.83
C ALA A 25 -5.85 -3.47 -10.71
N LEU A 26 -5.18 -4.59 -10.47
CA LEU A 26 -5.60 -5.90 -10.93
C LEU A 26 -6.18 -6.68 -9.74
N ARG A 27 -7.42 -7.11 -9.84
CA ARG A 27 -8.09 -7.97 -8.84
C ARG A 27 -7.82 -9.43 -9.16
N GLY A 28 -7.42 -10.18 -8.15
CA GLY A 28 -7.26 -11.63 -8.19
C GLY A 28 -7.98 -12.31 -7.03
N LYS A 29 -7.96 -13.64 -7.04
CA LYS A 29 -8.52 -14.47 -5.96
C LYS A 29 -7.57 -15.60 -5.62
N MET A 30 -7.31 -15.81 -4.32
CA MET A 30 -6.53 -16.92 -3.79
C MET A 30 -7.37 -17.66 -2.77
N GLY A 31 -7.80 -18.89 -3.10
CA GLY A 31 -8.79 -19.60 -2.30
C GLY A 31 -10.10 -18.81 -2.22
N SER A 32 -10.52 -18.42 -1.02
CA SER A 32 -11.70 -17.57 -0.78
C SER A 32 -11.40 -16.07 -0.71
N ILE A 33 -10.13 -15.66 -0.74
CA ILE A 33 -9.71 -14.28 -0.49
C ILE A 33 -9.51 -13.54 -1.81
N GLU A 34 -10.14 -12.38 -1.97
CA GLU A 34 -9.80 -11.44 -3.04
C GLU A 34 -8.54 -10.65 -2.66
N TYR A 35 -7.67 -10.41 -3.64
CA TYR A 35 -6.50 -9.57 -3.47
C TYR A 35 -6.38 -8.61 -4.64
N PHE A 36 -5.62 -7.54 -4.44
CA PHE A 36 -5.37 -6.53 -5.45
C PHE A 36 -3.87 -6.35 -5.64
N VAL A 37 -3.45 -6.27 -6.89
CA VAL A 37 -2.10 -5.84 -7.28
C VAL A 37 -2.20 -4.39 -7.71
N ILE A 38 -1.44 -3.53 -7.04
CA ILE A 38 -1.33 -2.10 -7.31
C ILE A 38 0.15 -1.75 -7.41
N THR A 39 0.44 -0.67 -8.11
CA THR A 39 1.78 -0.10 -8.19
C THR A 39 1.73 1.28 -7.55
N LEU A 40 2.65 1.56 -6.62
CA LEU A 40 2.69 2.81 -5.87
C LEU A 40 4.08 3.46 -5.98
N PRO A 41 4.16 4.80 -6.09
CA PRO A 41 5.44 5.50 -6.02
C PRO A 41 6.04 5.38 -4.62
N TYR A 42 7.36 5.42 -4.52
CA TYR A 42 8.08 5.24 -3.25
C TYR A 42 7.68 6.27 -2.19
N SER A 43 7.38 7.49 -2.60
CA SER A 43 6.81 8.54 -1.74
C SER A 43 5.50 8.13 -1.07
N VAL A 44 4.64 7.39 -1.76
CA VAL A 44 3.37 6.86 -1.24
C VAL A 44 3.62 5.61 -0.40
N VAL A 45 4.48 4.71 -0.87
CA VAL A 45 4.86 3.48 -0.15
C VAL A 45 5.36 3.80 1.26
N THR A 46 6.33 4.71 1.38
CA THR A 46 6.95 5.09 2.66
C THR A 46 6.00 5.82 3.61
N ARG A 47 4.95 6.45 3.07
CA ARG A 47 3.94 7.17 3.84
C ARG A 47 2.86 6.27 4.43
N TYR A 48 2.41 5.25 3.69
CA TYR A 48 1.20 4.50 4.04
C TYR A 48 1.43 3.06 4.49
N LEU A 49 2.58 2.46 4.17
CA LEU A 49 2.89 1.11 4.64
C LEU A 49 3.46 1.13 6.06
N THR A 50 3.10 0.12 6.84
CA THR A 50 3.63 -0.06 8.20
C THR A 50 4.07 -1.50 8.44
N THR A 51 5.15 -1.65 9.19
CA THR A 51 5.67 -2.95 9.66
C THR A 51 5.07 -3.37 11.01
N THR A 52 4.26 -2.51 11.64
CA THR A 52 3.72 -2.77 12.98
C THR A 52 2.41 -3.54 12.90
N ASP A 53 2.48 -4.87 13.07
CA ASP A 53 1.31 -5.66 13.43
C ASP A 53 1.18 -5.71 14.96
N ARG A 54 0.34 -4.84 15.52
CA ARG A 54 0.09 -4.79 16.98
C ARG A 54 -0.71 -6.00 17.49
N ASN A 55 -1.18 -6.88 16.61
CA ASN A 55 -1.97 -8.05 16.98
C ASN A 55 -1.11 -9.31 17.12
N LEU A 56 0.14 -9.30 16.66
CA LEU A 56 1.05 -10.45 16.83
C LEU A 56 1.67 -10.51 18.24
N PRO A 57 1.90 -11.71 18.78
CA PRO A 57 2.68 -11.88 20.01
C PRO A 57 4.09 -11.27 19.89
N PRO A 58 4.68 -10.73 20.98
CA PRO A 58 6.00 -10.09 20.95
C PRO A 58 7.11 -10.93 20.30
N LYS A 59 7.11 -12.25 20.51
CA LYS A 59 8.09 -13.19 19.97
C LYS A 59 8.03 -13.30 18.43
N GLU A 60 6.84 -13.18 17.86
CA GLU A 60 6.65 -13.18 16.40
C GLU A 60 6.98 -11.83 15.78
N ARG A 61 6.83 -10.74 16.54
CA ARG A 61 7.29 -9.39 16.13
C ARG A 61 8.81 -9.31 16.00
N GLU A 62 9.55 -9.99 16.86
CA GLU A 62 11.03 -9.99 16.80
C GLU A 62 11.58 -10.64 15.52
N ASN A 63 10.95 -11.72 15.06
CA ASN A 63 11.32 -12.38 13.79
C ASN A 63 10.95 -11.56 12.54
N ARG A 64 10.14 -10.51 12.70
CA ARG A 64 9.76 -9.57 11.63
C ARG A 64 10.50 -8.24 11.68
N LYS A 65 11.47 -8.06 12.59
CA LYS A 65 12.29 -6.85 12.58
C LYS A 65 13.29 -6.90 11.43
N PRO A 66 13.29 -5.91 10.52
CA PRO A 66 14.25 -5.85 9.44
C PRO A 66 15.68 -5.64 9.97
N THR A 67 16.63 -6.40 9.44
CA THR A 67 18.05 -6.30 9.85
C THR A 67 18.77 -5.17 9.09
N PRO A 68 19.50 -4.26 9.77
CA PRO A 68 20.25 -3.17 9.12
C PRO A 68 21.20 -3.58 8.01
N SER A 69 21.92 -4.68 8.19
CA SER A 69 22.80 -5.21 7.15
C SER A 69 22.02 -5.65 5.90
N ARG A 70 20.82 -6.20 6.07
CA ARG A 70 20.01 -6.72 4.95
C ARG A 70 19.37 -5.62 4.13
N TYR A 71 18.69 -4.66 4.78
CA TYR A 71 18.10 -3.55 4.03
C TYR A 71 19.15 -2.57 3.50
N GLY A 72 20.34 -2.49 4.11
CA GLY A 72 21.48 -1.75 3.59
C GLY A 72 21.93 -2.24 2.21
N VAL A 73 22.03 -3.56 2.03
CA VAL A 73 22.35 -4.16 0.71
C VAL A 73 21.29 -3.82 -0.34
N ILE A 74 20.02 -3.76 0.05
CA ILE A 74 18.92 -3.37 -0.84
C ILE A 74 19.06 -1.91 -1.25
N ALA A 75 19.30 -1.00 -0.31
CA ALA A 75 19.47 0.42 -0.60
C ALA A 75 20.67 0.67 -1.53
N ASP A 76 21.79 0.02 -1.26
CA ASP A 76 22.97 0.04 -2.12
C ASP A 76 22.67 -0.50 -3.52
N TYR A 77 21.87 -1.57 -3.63
CA TYR A 77 21.49 -2.13 -4.92
C TYR A 77 20.66 -1.15 -5.75
N VAL A 78 19.68 -0.46 -5.15
CA VAL A 78 18.88 0.57 -5.83
C VAL A 78 19.77 1.71 -6.31
N THR A 79 20.51 2.33 -5.39
CA THR A 79 21.30 3.55 -5.67
C THR A 79 22.46 3.30 -6.64
N LYS A 80 23.04 2.10 -6.66
CA LYS A 80 24.13 1.75 -7.60
C LYS A 80 23.63 1.32 -8.98
N ASN A 81 22.34 1.02 -9.14
CA ASN A 81 21.78 0.47 -10.38
C ASN A 81 20.47 1.18 -10.81
N PRO A 82 20.45 2.52 -10.86
CA PRO A 82 19.21 3.31 -10.99
C PRO A 82 18.33 2.90 -12.19
N ASP A 83 18.93 2.50 -13.31
CA ASP A 83 18.18 2.16 -14.52
C ASP A 83 17.77 0.68 -14.64
N THR A 84 18.24 -0.20 -13.74
CA THR A 84 18.18 -1.66 -13.96
C THR A 84 17.77 -2.49 -12.75
N TYR A 85 17.65 -1.88 -11.56
CA TYR A 85 17.25 -2.62 -10.37
C TYR A 85 15.82 -3.17 -10.54
N ARG A 86 15.56 -4.35 -9.96
CA ARG A 86 14.22 -4.97 -9.98
C ARG A 86 13.93 -5.62 -8.63
N PHE A 87 12.71 -5.46 -8.15
CA PHE A 87 12.21 -6.12 -6.95
C PHE A 87 10.95 -6.92 -7.21
N SER A 88 10.70 -7.89 -6.34
CA SER A 88 9.36 -8.46 -6.18
C SER A 88 8.42 -7.46 -5.49
N SER A 89 7.11 -7.71 -5.55
CA SER A 89 6.05 -6.92 -4.92
C SER A 89 6.05 -7.03 -3.39
N ILE A 90 5.70 -5.97 -2.68
CA ILE A 90 5.50 -6.00 -1.22
C ILE A 90 4.07 -6.49 -0.94
N THR A 91 3.92 -7.49 -0.06
CA THR A 91 2.60 -8.04 0.28
C THR A 91 2.09 -7.38 1.54
N CYS A 92 0.90 -6.78 1.47
CA CYS A 92 0.26 -6.11 2.60
C CYS A 92 -1.17 -6.60 2.83
N THR A 93 -1.63 -6.52 4.07
CA THR A 93 -3.05 -6.51 4.41
C THR A 93 -3.53 -5.06 4.55
N TYR A 94 -4.83 -4.85 4.37
CA TYR A 94 -5.47 -3.53 4.49
C TYR A 94 -6.38 -3.49 5.72
N GLY A 95 -6.29 -2.42 6.50
CA GLY A 95 -7.06 -2.24 7.74
C GLY A 95 -6.31 -2.73 8.99
N LYS A 96 -6.83 -2.38 10.17
CA LYS A 96 -6.17 -2.58 11.48
C LYS A 96 -5.94 -4.05 11.86
N ASP A 97 -6.73 -4.95 11.31
CA ASP A 97 -6.68 -6.41 11.54
C ASP A 97 -6.60 -7.19 10.22
N GLY A 98 -6.44 -6.50 9.09
CA GLY A 98 -6.44 -7.13 7.77
C GLY A 98 -7.81 -7.65 7.31
N THR A 99 -8.92 -7.31 8.00
CA THR A 99 -10.27 -7.77 7.64
C THR A 99 -11.07 -6.73 6.88
N HIS A 100 -10.54 -5.51 6.72
CA HIS A 100 -11.26 -4.44 6.06
C HIS A 100 -11.30 -4.69 4.54
N ALA A 101 -12.49 -4.55 3.96
CA ALA A 101 -12.65 -4.49 2.51
C ALA A 101 -12.20 -3.10 1.99
N PRO A 102 -11.73 -3.00 0.74
CA PRO A 102 -11.48 -1.70 0.13
C PRO A 102 -12.77 -0.87 0.13
N VAL A 103 -12.63 0.46 0.18
CA VAL A 103 -13.77 1.39 0.12
C VAL A 103 -14.60 1.16 -1.14
N ARG A 104 -13.91 0.93 -2.26
CA ARG A 104 -14.56 0.65 -3.55
C ARG A 104 -13.65 -0.12 -4.48
N TRP A 105 -14.26 -1.02 -5.26
CA TRP A 105 -13.70 -1.55 -6.49
C TRP A 105 -14.62 -1.17 -7.65
N LYS A 106 -14.05 -0.62 -8.72
CA LYS A 106 -14.76 -0.35 -9.97
C LYS A 106 -13.99 -1.01 -11.12
N SER A 107 -14.50 -2.13 -11.62
CA SER A 107 -13.94 -2.81 -12.79
C SER A 107 -14.16 -2.02 -14.08
N VAL A 108 -13.31 -2.27 -15.08
CA VAL A 108 -13.46 -1.73 -16.43
C VAL A 108 -14.72 -2.31 -17.09
N GLU A 109 -14.95 -3.63 -16.92
CA GLU A 109 -16.15 -4.31 -17.40
C GLU A 109 -16.86 -5.06 -16.26
N PRO A 110 -18.20 -5.26 -16.36
CA PRO A 110 -18.95 -5.97 -15.33
C PRO A 110 -18.66 -7.48 -15.29
N SER A 111 -18.14 -8.07 -16.38
CA SER A 111 -17.88 -9.51 -16.51
C SER A 111 -16.78 -9.79 -17.53
N GLY A 112 -16.25 -11.02 -17.56
CA GLY A 112 -15.16 -11.41 -18.45
C GLY A 112 -13.79 -11.01 -17.92
N ASP A 113 -12.74 -11.23 -18.72
CA ASP A 113 -11.35 -11.04 -18.28
C ASP A 113 -11.03 -9.59 -17.89
N LEU A 114 -11.66 -8.62 -18.56
CA LEU A 114 -11.53 -7.20 -18.24
C LEU A 114 -12.20 -6.80 -16.92
N SER A 115 -13.00 -7.68 -16.30
CA SER A 115 -13.55 -7.45 -14.96
C SER A 115 -12.52 -7.58 -13.83
N LEU A 116 -11.33 -8.10 -14.14
CA LEU A 116 -10.20 -8.19 -13.24
C LEU A 116 -9.40 -6.88 -13.19
N ILE A 117 -9.53 -6.00 -14.19
CA ILE A 117 -8.83 -4.72 -14.25
C ILE A 117 -9.80 -3.62 -13.83
N GLY A 118 -9.31 -2.62 -13.12
CA GLY A 118 -10.17 -1.56 -12.61
C GLY A 118 -9.46 -0.57 -11.73
N VAL A 119 -10.28 0.17 -10.99
CA VAL A 119 -9.87 1.22 -10.07
C VAL A 119 -10.22 0.79 -8.64
N LEU A 120 -9.21 0.75 -7.79
CA LEU A 120 -9.32 0.47 -6.37
C LEU A 120 -9.30 1.78 -5.59
N THR A 121 -10.28 1.97 -4.71
CA THR A 121 -10.30 3.08 -3.76
C THR A 121 -10.06 2.54 -2.35
N LEU A 122 -9.06 3.09 -1.68
CA LEU A 122 -8.66 2.79 -0.30
C LEU A 122 -8.83 4.03 0.57
N ASP A 123 -9.17 3.85 1.83
CA ASP A 123 -9.11 4.89 2.85
C ASP A 123 -7.71 4.88 3.46
N ASN A 124 -6.98 5.97 3.29
CA ASN A 124 -5.59 6.06 3.74
C ASN A 124 -5.45 6.27 5.26
N ARG A 125 -6.58 6.38 5.99
CA ARG A 125 -6.63 6.30 7.46
C ARG A 125 -6.46 4.87 7.96
N ASP A 126 -6.77 3.88 7.12
CA ASP A 126 -6.52 2.48 7.39
C ASP A 126 -5.10 2.09 6.96
N PRO A 127 -4.36 1.34 7.79
CA PRO A 127 -2.98 0.99 7.48
C PRO A 127 -2.89 -0.08 6.39
N LEU A 128 -1.84 -0.01 5.58
CA LEU A 128 -1.33 -1.14 4.81
C LEU A 128 -0.25 -1.84 5.63
N ILE A 129 -0.59 -2.97 6.24
CA ILE A 129 0.31 -3.69 7.14
C ILE A 129 1.11 -4.69 6.32
N ILE A 130 2.44 -4.55 6.35
CA ILE A 130 3.34 -5.43 5.61
C ILE A 130 3.32 -6.84 6.20
N VAL A 131 3.00 -7.82 5.36
CA VAL A 131 3.08 -9.26 5.67
C VAL A 131 4.39 -9.85 5.17
N ASP A 132 4.81 -9.47 3.96
CA ASP A 132 6.10 -9.85 3.38
C ASP A 132 6.73 -8.66 2.65
N GLY A 133 8.07 -8.57 2.70
CA GLY A 133 8.82 -7.50 2.04
C GLY A 133 9.33 -6.39 2.97
N GLN A 134 9.34 -6.59 4.28
CA GLN A 134 9.82 -5.61 5.27
C GLN A 134 11.25 -5.09 5.00
N HIS A 135 12.17 -5.95 4.54
CA HIS A 135 13.54 -5.53 4.19
C HIS A 135 13.55 -4.63 2.95
N ARG A 136 12.66 -4.89 1.98
CA ARG A 136 12.52 -4.09 0.76
C ARG A 136 11.95 -2.72 1.11
N PHE A 137 10.92 -2.67 1.96
CA PHE A 137 10.37 -1.42 2.48
C PHE A 137 11.44 -0.56 3.18
N GLU A 138 12.20 -1.11 4.14
CA GLU A 138 13.27 -0.36 4.81
C GLU A 138 14.43 -0.01 3.86
N GLY A 139 14.70 -0.86 2.86
CA GLY A 139 15.70 -0.61 1.84
C GLY A 139 15.32 0.57 0.95
N ILE A 140 14.04 0.65 0.54
CA ILE A 140 13.48 1.78 -0.21
C ILE A 140 13.56 3.07 0.61
N LYS A 141 13.18 3.05 1.90
CA LYS A 141 13.32 4.21 2.79
C LYS A 141 14.76 4.71 2.85
N LYS A 142 15.70 3.79 3.07
CA LYS A 142 17.12 4.14 3.12
C LYS A 142 17.65 4.62 1.77
N ALA A 143 17.21 4.05 0.66
CA ALA A 143 17.59 4.51 -0.67
C ALA A 143 17.08 5.94 -0.92
N LEU A 144 15.84 6.26 -0.53
CA LEU A 144 15.30 7.61 -0.61
C LEU A 144 16.06 8.62 0.27
N ASP A 145 16.49 8.20 1.47
CA ASP A 145 17.33 9.04 2.33
C ASP A 145 18.70 9.34 1.69
N GLN A 146 19.22 8.41 0.87
CA GLN A 146 20.49 8.55 0.15
C GLN A 146 20.33 9.34 -1.16
N ASP A 147 19.24 9.11 -1.87
CA ASP A 147 18.90 9.72 -3.15
C ASP A 147 17.39 10.05 -3.22
N PRO A 148 17.01 11.30 -2.88
CA PRO A 148 15.62 11.74 -2.95
C PRO A 148 15.03 11.79 -4.35
N SER A 149 15.82 11.63 -5.43
CA SER A 149 15.27 11.61 -6.79
C SER A 149 14.43 10.36 -7.07
N LEU A 150 14.60 9.31 -6.26
CA LEU A 150 13.87 8.03 -6.36
C LEU A 150 12.39 8.12 -5.89
N VAL A 151 11.88 9.29 -5.52
CA VAL A 151 10.52 9.46 -4.95
C VAL A 151 9.39 8.96 -5.88
N ASP A 152 9.62 9.04 -7.19
CA ASP A 152 8.65 8.71 -8.23
C ASP A 152 8.84 7.29 -8.79
N ASP A 153 9.92 6.61 -8.39
CA ASP A 153 10.10 5.19 -8.71
C ASP A 153 9.00 4.38 -8.05
N MET A 154 8.61 3.29 -8.70
CA MET A 154 7.42 2.52 -8.30
C MET A 154 7.73 1.07 -7.99
N ILE A 155 6.92 0.48 -7.11
CA ILE A 155 6.94 -0.95 -6.73
C ILE A 155 5.52 -1.50 -6.63
#